data_AF-X1U8N8-F1
#
_entry.id   AF-X1U8N8-F1
#
_cell.length_a   1.000
_cell.length_b   1.000
_cell.length_c   1.000
_cell.angle_alpha   90.00
_cell.angle_beta   90.00
_cell.angle_gamma   90.00
#
_symmetry.space_group_name_H-M   'P 1'
#
loop_
_entity.id
_entity.type
_entity.pdbx_description
1 polymer ?
#
loop_
_entity_poly.entity_id
_entity_poly.type
_entity_poly.pdbx_seq_one_letter_code
_entity_poly.pdbx_strand_id
1 'polypeptide(L)'
;TKSNGLFEYVNLLNPPKESSTHVNFRLLIELSKIFKEDRVQRVMKKLLDYGVIKNEQPEIKELIELAGNYADEFDKQEKIELELDELAKKALKELASALNSDGELEDIQNTIYQIAKSNDVQPKDFFKILYQIILGTSRGPKIGPFISDIGRRKVAKLISEYL
;
A
#
# COMPACT_ATOMS: atom_id res chain seq x y z
N THR A 1 -26.57 14.59 -0.72
CA THR A 1 -25.85 14.77 -2.01
C THR A 1 -26.25 13.65 -2.96
N LYS A 2 -26.01 13.77 -4.28
CA LYS A 2 -26.30 12.68 -5.24
C LYS A 2 -25.68 11.33 -4.82
N SER A 3 -24.51 11.36 -4.20
CA SER A 3 -23.82 10.17 -3.69
C SER A 3 -24.57 9.46 -2.55
N ASN A 4 -25.27 10.20 -1.67
CA ASN A 4 -26.05 9.58 -0.58
C ASN A 4 -27.26 8.82 -1.14
N GLY A 5 -27.98 9.40 -2.11
CA GLY A 5 -29.13 8.73 -2.73
C GLY A 5 -28.72 7.46 -3.48
N LEU A 6 -27.55 7.47 -4.14
CA LEU A 6 -26.98 6.25 -4.74
C LEU A 6 -26.63 5.20 -3.69
N PHE A 7 -26.00 5.61 -2.58
CA PHE A 7 -25.67 4.69 -1.49
C PHE A 7 -26.91 4.06 -0.86
N GLU A 8 -27.95 4.84 -0.60
CA GLU A 8 -29.24 4.32 -0.12
C GLU A 8 -29.85 3.36 -1.14
N TYR A 9 -29.87 3.73 -2.42
CA TYR A 9 -30.44 2.91 -3.48
C TYR A 9 -29.78 1.54 -3.63
N VAL A 10 -28.43 1.48 -3.62
CA VAL A 10 -27.72 0.19 -3.71
C VAL A 10 -27.93 -0.68 -2.47
N ASN A 11 -28.30 -0.08 -1.33
CA ASN A 11 -28.68 -0.78 -0.11
C ASN A 11 -30.20 -0.97 0.01
N LEU A 12 -30.94 -0.91 -1.11
CA LEU A 12 -32.40 -1.09 -1.15
C LEU A 12 -33.14 -0.15 -0.18
N LEU A 13 -32.66 1.09 -0.05
CA LEU A 13 -33.12 2.12 0.87
C LEU A 13 -33.03 1.74 2.35
N ASN A 14 -32.24 0.72 2.68
CA ASN A 14 -31.97 0.24 4.04
C ASN A 14 -30.46 0.10 4.29
N PRO A 15 -29.70 1.22 4.30
CA PRO A 15 -28.27 1.18 4.51
C PRO A 15 -27.90 0.65 5.91
N PRO A 16 -26.69 0.07 6.07
CA PRO A 16 -26.17 -0.30 7.38
C PRO A 16 -26.17 0.88 8.35
N LYS A 17 -26.55 0.62 9.61
CA LYS A 17 -26.60 1.65 10.65
C LYS A 17 -25.21 2.12 11.09
N GLU A 18 -24.21 1.26 10.93
CA GLU A 18 -22.83 1.53 11.29
C GLU A 18 -21.94 1.34 10.06
N SER A 19 -20.93 2.20 9.94
CA SER A 19 -19.91 2.05 8.91
C SER A 19 -19.02 0.85 9.22
N SER A 20 -18.88 -0.07 8.27
CA SER A 20 -17.92 -1.15 8.36
C SER A 20 -16.49 -0.62 8.42
N THR A 21 -15.57 -1.41 8.99
CA THR A 21 -14.14 -1.10 8.92
C THR A 21 -13.68 -1.07 7.46
N HIS A 22 -13.16 0.09 7.03
CA HIS A 22 -12.66 0.24 5.67
C HIS A 22 -11.18 -0.10 5.59
N VAL A 23 -10.86 -1.17 4.88
CA VAL A 23 -9.48 -1.55 4.54
C VAL A 23 -9.21 -1.26 3.08
N ASN A 24 -8.03 -0.73 2.77
CA ASN A 24 -7.62 -0.52 1.40
C ASN A 24 -7.44 -1.87 0.70
N PHE A 25 -8.20 -2.10 -0.38
CA PHE A 25 -8.18 -3.40 -1.07
C PHE A 25 -6.83 -3.70 -1.75
N ARG A 26 -6.11 -2.67 -2.22
CA ARG A 26 -4.76 -2.85 -2.80
C ARG A 26 -3.73 -3.30 -1.77
N LEU A 27 -3.84 -2.83 -0.52
CA LEU A 27 -3.04 -3.35 0.59
C LEU A 27 -3.30 -4.84 0.81
N LEU A 28 -4.58 -5.27 0.79
CA LEU A 28 -4.94 -6.68 0.90
C LEU A 28 -4.33 -7.50 -0.24
N ILE A 29 -4.42 -7.00 -1.49
CA ILE A 29 -3.82 -7.67 -2.66
C ILE A 29 -2.30 -7.82 -2.47
N GLU A 30 -1.58 -6.77 -2.08
CA GLU A 30 -0.13 -6.86 -1.92
C GLU A 30 0.27 -7.80 -0.78
N LEU A 31 -0.44 -7.80 0.35
CA LEU A 31 -0.23 -8.77 1.42
C LEU A 31 -0.56 -10.21 0.98
N SER A 32 -1.62 -10.40 0.21
CA SER A 32 -2.03 -11.71 -0.32
C SER A 32 -1.08 -12.28 -1.39
N LYS A 33 -0.38 -11.41 -2.14
CA LYS A 33 0.72 -11.82 -3.03
C LYS A 33 1.92 -12.35 -2.27
N ILE A 34 2.17 -11.83 -1.07
CA ILE A 34 3.29 -12.25 -0.20
C ILE A 34 2.94 -13.56 0.52
N PHE A 35 1.74 -13.65 1.10
CA PHE A 35 1.30 -14.81 1.87
C PHE A 35 0.38 -15.70 1.05
N LYS A 36 0.93 -16.78 0.48
CA LYS A 36 0.13 -17.81 -0.22
C LYS A 36 -0.39 -18.88 0.72
N GLU A 37 0.41 -19.29 1.70
CA GLU A 37 0.03 -20.25 2.74
C GLU A 37 -0.49 -19.54 3.99
N ASP A 38 -1.49 -20.13 4.66
CA ASP A 38 -2.19 -19.54 5.81
C ASP A 38 -2.60 -18.07 5.58
N ARG A 39 -2.92 -17.73 4.32
CA ARG A 39 -3.07 -16.35 3.82
C ARG A 39 -3.94 -15.50 4.73
N VAL A 40 -5.15 -15.98 5.02
CA VAL A 40 -6.12 -15.28 5.88
C VAL A 40 -5.50 -14.90 7.22
N GLN A 41 -4.90 -15.86 7.92
CA GLN A 41 -4.32 -15.64 9.24
C GLN A 41 -3.14 -14.67 9.19
N ARG A 42 -2.24 -14.82 8.21
CA ARG A 42 -1.03 -13.99 8.10
C ARG A 42 -1.35 -12.56 7.69
N VAL A 43 -2.25 -12.37 6.72
CA VAL A 43 -2.70 -11.04 6.29
C VAL A 43 -3.46 -10.36 7.43
N MET A 44 -4.38 -11.05 8.11
CA MET A 44 -5.11 -10.52 9.26
C MET A 44 -4.15 -10.03 10.36
N LYS A 45 -3.14 -10.85 10.70
CA LYS A 45 -2.10 -10.48 11.65
C LYS A 45 -1.36 -9.19 11.23
N LYS A 46 -0.97 -9.07 9.95
CA LYS A 46 -0.30 -7.87 9.45
C LYS A 46 -1.19 -6.63 9.52
N LEU A 47 -2.49 -6.75 9.24
CA LEU A 47 -3.42 -5.62 9.38
C LEU A 47 -3.52 -5.13 10.83
N LEU A 48 -3.49 -6.04 11.80
CA LEU A 48 -3.42 -5.71 13.23
C LEU A 48 -2.08 -5.09 13.61
N ASP A 49 -0.97 -5.69 13.19
CA ASP A 49 0.40 -5.20 13.46
C ASP A 49 0.60 -3.78 12.92
N TYR A 50 -0.01 -3.47 11.78
CA TYR A 50 0.03 -2.13 11.17
C TYR A 50 -0.96 -1.14 11.79
N GLY A 51 -1.88 -1.60 12.65
CA GLY A 51 -2.96 -0.78 13.21
C GLY A 51 -3.99 -0.35 12.18
N VAL A 52 -4.10 -1.05 11.04
CA VAL A 52 -5.11 -0.79 10.00
C VAL A 52 -6.51 -1.20 10.49
N ILE A 53 -6.56 -2.27 11.28
CA ILE A 53 -7.77 -2.74 11.97
C ILE A 53 -7.49 -2.87 13.47
N LYS A 54 -8.52 -2.75 14.30
CA LYS A 54 -8.40 -2.87 15.77
C LYS A 54 -8.65 -4.29 16.28
N ASN A 55 -9.46 -5.05 15.56
CA ASN A 55 -9.89 -6.40 15.91
C ASN A 55 -10.18 -7.18 14.64
N GLU A 56 -10.11 -8.51 14.75
CA GLU A 56 -10.53 -9.39 13.66
C GLU A 56 -12.05 -9.29 13.46
N GLN A 57 -12.47 -9.34 12.20
CA GLN A 57 -13.86 -9.23 11.79
C GLN A 57 -14.11 -10.22 10.63
N PRO A 58 -15.25 -10.94 10.61
CA PRO A 58 -15.57 -11.88 9.55
C PRO A 58 -15.52 -11.26 8.14
N GLU A 59 -15.98 -10.02 8.01
CA GLU A 59 -16.01 -9.29 6.74
C GLU A 59 -14.61 -9.01 6.21
N ILE A 60 -13.63 -8.77 7.10
CA ILE A 60 -12.23 -8.58 6.70
C ILE A 60 -11.62 -9.91 6.23
N LYS A 61 -12.00 -11.03 6.84
CA LYS A 61 -11.60 -12.36 6.37
C LYS A 61 -12.10 -12.60 4.94
N GLU A 62 -13.37 -12.32 4.66
CA GLU A 62 -13.94 -12.44 3.31
C GLU A 62 -13.19 -11.55 2.30
N LEU A 63 -12.87 -10.31 2.68
CA LEU A 63 -12.08 -9.41 1.84
C LEU A 63 -10.66 -9.94 1.56
N ILE A 64 -10.02 -10.58 2.54
CA ILE A 64 -8.70 -11.20 2.34
C ILE A 64 -8.79 -12.37 1.36
N GLU A 65 -9.84 -13.20 1.46
CA GLU A 65 -10.07 -14.30 0.53
C GLU A 65 -10.28 -13.79 -0.90
N LEU A 66 -11.11 -12.76 -1.08
CA LEU A 66 -11.32 -12.11 -2.38
C LEU A 66 -10.03 -11.51 -2.95
N ALA A 67 -9.26 -10.80 -2.12
CA ALA A 67 -7.98 -10.22 -2.51
C ALA A 67 -6.95 -11.31 -2.87
N GLY A 68 -7.00 -12.45 -2.18
CA GLY A 68 -6.21 -13.64 -2.48
C GLY A 68 -6.52 -14.22 -3.85
N ASN A 69 -7.80 -14.46 -4.14
CA ASN A 69 -8.24 -14.96 -5.43
C ASN A 69 -7.82 -14.02 -6.57
N TYR A 70 -8.01 -12.71 -6.38
CA TYR A 70 -7.55 -11.70 -7.33
C TYR A 70 -6.03 -11.74 -7.51
N ALA A 71 -5.26 -11.82 -6.42
CA ALA A 71 -3.80 -11.86 -6.47
C ALA A 71 -3.26 -13.10 -7.19
N ASP A 72 -3.95 -14.24 -7.11
CA ASP A 72 -3.55 -15.48 -7.77
C ASP A 72 -3.86 -15.47 -9.27
N GLU A 73 -4.93 -14.79 -9.69
CA GLU A 73 -5.35 -14.70 -11.09
C GLU A 73 -4.66 -13.54 -11.84
N PHE A 74 -4.39 -12.43 -11.15
CA PHE A 74 -3.88 -11.19 -11.77
C PHE A 74 -2.51 -10.78 -11.21
N ASP A 75 -1.49 -10.84 -12.07
CA ASP A 75 -0.11 -10.48 -11.68
C ASP A 75 0.22 -8.99 -11.93
N LYS A 76 -0.52 -8.32 -12.83
CA LYS A 76 -0.21 -6.94 -13.23
C LYS A 76 -0.83 -5.92 -12.27
N GLN A 77 0.01 -5.01 -11.79
CA GLN A 77 -0.45 -3.82 -11.09
C GLN A 77 -0.83 -2.73 -12.10
N GLU A 78 -2.04 -2.19 -11.97
CA GLU A 78 -2.42 -0.98 -12.71
C GLU A 78 -1.61 0.21 -12.20
N LYS A 79 -0.87 0.84 -13.11
CA LYS A 79 -0.16 2.09 -12.83
C LYS A 79 -1.16 3.22 -12.75
N ILE A 80 -0.98 4.10 -11.77
CA ILE A 80 -1.71 5.36 -11.71
C ILE A 80 -0.90 6.44 -12.40
N GLU A 81 -1.57 7.39 -13.05
CA GLU A 81 -0.89 8.56 -13.58
C GLU A 81 -0.43 9.45 -12.41
N LEU A 82 0.87 9.72 -12.36
CA LEU A 82 1.49 10.57 -11.34
C LEU A 82 2.30 11.67 -12.01
N GLU A 83 1.99 12.91 -11.66
CA GLU A 83 2.82 14.04 -12.00
C GLU A 83 3.97 14.11 -10.98
N LEU A 84 5.19 13.86 -11.46
CA LEU A 84 6.41 13.89 -10.66
C LEU A 84 7.30 15.02 -11.17
N ASP A 85 7.70 15.92 -10.27
CA ASP A 85 8.72 16.92 -10.57
C ASP A 85 10.13 16.29 -10.61
N GLU A 86 11.09 17.06 -11.11
CA GLU A 86 12.47 16.57 -11.28
C GLU A 86 13.17 16.25 -9.96
N LEU A 87 12.81 16.93 -8.86
CA LEU A 87 13.36 16.67 -7.53
C LEU A 87 12.86 15.31 -6.99
N ALA A 88 11.56 15.06 -7.12
CA ALA A 88 10.94 13.80 -6.76
C ALA A 88 11.47 12.64 -7.59
N LYS A 89 11.64 12.80 -8.91
CA LYS A 89 12.25 11.77 -9.77
C LYS A 89 13.67 11.45 -9.33
N LYS A 90 14.48 12.47 -9.02
CA LYS A 90 15.85 12.27 -8.52
C LYS A 90 15.86 11.51 -7.20
N ALA A 91 15.01 11.89 -6.24
CA ALA A 91 14.86 11.21 -4.95
C ALA A 91 14.38 9.76 -5.12
N LEU A 92 13.43 9.50 -6.02
CA LEU A 92 12.95 8.15 -6.34
C LEU A 92 14.06 7.27 -6.94
N LYS A 93 14.88 7.82 -7.84
CA LYS A 93 16.01 7.11 -8.45
C LYS A 93 17.06 6.71 -7.41
N GLU A 94 17.35 7.61 -6.48
CA GLU A 94 18.25 7.34 -5.35
C GLU A 94 17.69 6.25 -4.44
N LEU A 95 16.39 6.34 -4.08
CA LEU A 95 15.73 5.34 -3.26
C LEU A 95 15.69 3.96 -3.94
N ALA A 96 15.37 3.89 -5.23
CA ALA A 96 15.37 2.64 -5.99
C ALA A 96 16.76 1.99 -5.96
N SER A 97 17.82 2.80 -6.09
CA SER A 97 19.21 2.31 -6.02
C SER A 97 19.56 1.79 -4.63
N ALA A 98 19.19 2.53 -3.57
CA ALA A 98 19.39 2.09 -2.19
C ALA A 98 18.67 0.77 -1.89
N LEU A 99 17.41 0.65 -2.28
CA LEU A 99 16.60 -0.57 -2.08
C LEU A 99 17.11 -1.78 -2.88
N ASN A 100 17.80 -1.55 -4.00
CA ASN A 100 18.36 -2.62 -4.83
C ASN A 100 19.78 -3.05 -4.39
N SER A 101 20.39 -2.35 -3.43
CA SER A 101 21.71 -2.70 -2.93
C SER A 101 21.70 -4.04 -2.15
N ASP A 102 22.81 -4.79 -2.24
CA ASP A 102 22.95 -6.09 -1.56
C ASP A 102 23.16 -5.95 -0.05
N GLY A 103 23.49 -4.75 0.45
CA GLY A 103 23.62 -4.48 1.88
C GLY A 103 22.29 -4.55 2.62
N GLU A 104 22.32 -4.78 3.93
CA GLU A 104 21.13 -4.60 4.76
C GLU A 104 20.82 -3.11 4.90
N LEU A 105 19.54 -2.77 4.74
CA LEU A 105 19.01 -1.44 5.04
C LEU A 105 18.36 -1.54 6.42
N GLU A 106 19.14 -1.25 7.46
CA GLU A 106 18.71 -1.38 8.87
C GLU A 106 17.44 -0.58 9.15
N ASP A 107 17.33 0.64 8.60
CA ASP A 107 16.13 1.48 8.73
C ASP A 107 15.70 2.08 7.39
N ILE A 108 14.83 1.35 6.69
CA ILE A 108 14.19 1.81 5.45
C ILE A 108 13.39 3.10 5.68
N GLN A 109 12.73 3.25 6.82
CA GLN A 109 11.90 4.42 7.11
C GLN A 109 12.77 5.68 7.19
N ASN A 110 13.87 5.61 7.94
CA ASN A 110 14.83 6.71 8.04
C ASN A 110 15.52 6.96 6.69
N THR A 111 15.88 5.92 5.95
CA THR A 111 16.49 6.07 4.62
C THR A 111 15.60 6.89 3.68
N ILE A 112 14.31 6.57 3.60
CA ILE A 112 13.33 7.33 2.81
C ILE A 112 13.28 8.79 3.26
N TYR A 113 13.29 9.02 4.57
CA TYR A 113 13.25 10.36 5.14
C TYR A 113 14.51 11.18 4.79
N GLN A 114 15.70 10.57 4.88
CA GLN A 114 16.96 11.24 4.55
C GLN A 114 17.06 11.55 3.06
N ILE A 115 16.68 10.61 2.18
CA ILE A 115 16.71 10.81 0.73
C ILE A 115 15.77 11.95 0.32
N ALA A 116 14.58 12.04 0.91
CA ALA A 116 13.67 13.17 0.67
C ALA A 116 14.33 14.50 1.03
N LYS A 117 14.89 14.60 2.24
CA LYS A 117 15.58 15.82 2.71
C LYS A 117 16.76 16.21 1.85
N SER A 118 17.62 15.27 1.47
CA SER A 118 18.83 15.52 0.68
C SER A 118 18.53 15.97 -0.76
N ASN A 119 17.29 15.78 -1.23
CA ASN A 119 16.85 16.21 -2.55
C ASN A 119 15.85 17.38 -2.49
N ASP A 120 15.77 18.07 -1.36
CA ASP A 120 14.86 19.21 -1.14
C ASP A 120 13.37 18.87 -1.33
N VAL A 121 13.01 17.58 -1.16
CA VAL A 121 11.62 17.11 -1.18
C VAL A 121 11.10 17.04 0.24
N GLN A 122 9.91 17.60 0.48
CA GLN A 122 9.24 17.47 1.78
C GLN A 122 8.99 15.98 2.08
N PRO A 123 9.48 15.43 3.22
CA PRO A 123 9.35 13.99 3.50
C PRO A 123 7.91 13.49 3.43
N LYS A 124 6.95 14.31 3.90
CA LYS A 124 5.51 13.98 3.84
C LYS A 124 5.03 13.74 2.41
N ASP A 125 5.46 14.58 1.47
CA ASP A 125 5.07 14.48 0.06
C ASP A 125 5.79 13.30 -0.61
N PHE A 126 7.05 13.04 -0.23
CA PHE A 126 7.75 11.85 -0.70
C PHE A 126 7.09 10.55 -0.22
N PHE A 127 6.70 10.46 1.06
CA PHE A 127 5.91 9.33 1.56
C PHE A 127 4.58 9.17 0.82
N LYS A 128 3.90 10.28 0.50
CA LYS A 128 2.65 10.27 -0.27
C LYS A 128 2.87 9.70 -1.68
N ILE A 129 3.93 10.10 -2.37
CA ILE A 129 4.32 9.57 -3.69
C ILE A 129 4.56 8.05 -3.60
N LEU A 130 5.26 7.58 -2.56
CA LEU A 130 5.51 6.15 -2.39
C LEU A 130 4.23 5.36 -2.11
N TYR A 131 3.30 5.88 -1.30
CA TYR A 131 1.98 5.25 -1.14
C TYR A 131 1.18 5.24 -2.45
N GLN A 132 1.31 6.28 -3.27
CA GLN A 132 0.66 6.34 -4.57
C GLN A 132 1.22 5.26 -5.52
N ILE A 133 2.54 5.11 -5.57
CA ILE A 133 3.21 4.07 -6.37
C ILE A 133 2.83 2.66 -5.90
N ILE A 134 2.88 2.39 -4.60
CA ILE A 134 2.71 1.03 -4.04
C ILE A 134 1.23 0.68 -3.84
N LEU A 135 0.44 1.59 -3.29
CA LEU A 135 -0.94 1.36 -2.84
C LEU A 135 -2.00 2.14 -3.63
N GLY A 136 -1.61 2.99 -4.58
CA GLY A 136 -2.58 3.82 -5.32
C GLY A 136 -3.31 4.83 -4.43
N THR A 137 -2.82 5.10 -3.22
CA THR A 137 -3.45 6.00 -2.25
C THR A 137 -2.47 7.02 -1.72
N SER A 138 -2.97 8.08 -1.09
CA SER A 138 -2.13 9.11 -0.47
C SER A 138 -1.64 8.75 0.93
N ARG A 139 -2.06 7.61 1.49
CA ARG A 139 -1.77 7.18 2.87
C ARG A 139 -1.86 5.66 3.00
N GLY A 140 -1.14 5.12 3.97
CA GLY A 140 -1.10 3.68 4.24
C GLY A 140 -0.47 3.38 5.61
N PRO A 141 -0.19 2.08 5.89
CA PRO A 141 0.56 1.68 7.07
C PRO A 141 1.99 2.23 7.02
N LYS A 142 2.73 2.15 8.13
CA LYS A 142 4.12 2.62 8.17
C LYS A 142 4.94 2.01 7.03
N ILE A 143 5.45 2.86 6.14
CA ILE A 143 5.95 2.40 4.84
C ILE A 143 7.21 1.54 4.94
N GLY A 144 8.10 1.81 5.90
CA GLY A 144 9.36 1.07 6.06
C GLY A 144 9.12 -0.43 6.28
N PRO A 145 8.44 -0.83 7.37
CA PRO A 145 8.06 -2.22 7.60
C PRO A 145 7.27 -2.84 6.44
N PHE A 146 6.38 -2.05 5.82
CA PHE A 146 5.60 -2.53 4.69
C PHE A 146 6.46 -2.84 3.45
N ILE A 147 7.44 -2.00 3.13
CA ILE A 147 8.43 -2.26 2.07
C ILE A 147 9.28 -3.50 2.41
N SER A 148 9.64 -3.69 3.68
CA SER A 148 10.34 -4.91 4.11
C SER A 148 9.51 -6.16 3.86
N ASP A 149 8.20 -6.12 4.17
CA ASP A 149 7.29 -7.24 3.94
C ASP A 149 7.07 -7.53 2.44
N ILE A 150 6.94 -6.50 1.60
CA ILE A 150 6.85 -6.65 0.12
C ILE A 150 8.16 -7.17 -0.47
N GLY A 151 9.30 -6.74 0.09
CA GLY A 151 10.63 -6.99 -0.43
C GLY A 151 11.21 -5.79 -1.17
N ARG A 152 12.40 -5.35 -0.73
CA ARG A 152 13.10 -4.15 -1.22
C ARG A 152 13.27 -4.12 -2.74
N ARG A 153 13.72 -5.23 -3.33
CA ARG A 153 13.95 -5.33 -4.79
C ARG A 153 12.66 -5.20 -5.60
N LYS A 154 11.55 -5.75 -5.10
CA LYS A 154 10.24 -5.62 -5.76
C LYS A 154 9.79 -4.15 -5.76
N VAL A 155 9.96 -3.46 -4.63
CA VAL A 155 9.64 -2.02 -4.53
C VAL A 155 10.58 -1.17 -5.39
N ALA A 156 11.87 -1.48 -5.45
CA ALA A 156 12.82 -0.80 -6.34
C ALA A 156 12.43 -0.91 -7.82
N LYS A 157 11.96 -2.09 -8.24
CA LYS A 157 11.42 -2.32 -9.59
C LYS A 157 10.16 -1.48 -9.84
N LEU A 158 9.21 -1.48 -8.89
CA LEU A 158 8.00 -0.66 -8.98
C LEU A 158 8.33 0.83 -9.09
N ILE A 159 9.30 1.34 -8.34
CA ILE A 159 9.72 2.75 -8.44
C ILE A 159 10.32 3.05 -9.82
N SER A 160 11.19 2.17 -10.30
CA SER A 160 11.85 2.33 -11.61
C SER A 160 10.87 2.37 -12.78
N GLU A 161 9.68 1.82 -12.61
CA GLU A 161 8.61 1.82 -13.61
C GLU A 161 7.89 3.17 -13.78
N TYR A 162 8.16 4.15 -12.90
CA TYR A 162 7.63 5.52 -12.92
C TYR A 162 8.69 6.58 -13.27
N LEU A 163 9.93 6.16 -13.54
CA LEU A 163 11.07 7.00 -13.94
C LEU A 163 11.28 6.94 -15.44
#